data_AF-A0A9X9X3Y8-F1
#
_entry.id   AF-A0A9X9X3Y8-F1
#
_cell.length_a   1.000
_cell.length_b   1.000
_cell.length_c   1.000
_cell.angle_alpha   90.00
_cell.angle_beta   90.00
_cell.angle_gamma   90.00
#
_symmetry.space_group_name_H-M   'P 1'
#
loop_
_entity.id
_entity.type
_entity.pdbx_description
1 polymer ?
#
loop_
_entity_poly.entity_id
_entity_poly.type
_entity_poly.pdbx_seq_one_letter_code
_entity_poly.pdbx_strand_id
1 'polypeptide(L)' 'APLLRLRWSAALPPLGSPAADALRAALPATPGATVLAGVNRPAAIAWGWEMGITLFQGRLIESRRPAP' A
#
# COMPACT_ATOMS: atom_id res chain seq x y z
N ALA A 1 -1.60 -2.41 18.15
CA ALA A 1 -1.41 -3.55 17.23
C ALA A 1 -0.09 -3.37 16.48
N PRO A 2 0.65 -4.45 16.15
CA PRO A 2 1.83 -4.32 15.30
C PRO A 2 1.44 -3.81 13.90
N LEU A 3 2.29 -3.01 13.29
CA LEU A 3 2.11 -2.47 11.95
C LEU A 3 2.35 -3.58 10.90
N LEU A 4 1.37 -3.87 10.05
CA LEU A 4 1.53 -4.75 8.91
C LEU A 4 2.28 -4.02 7.79
N ARG A 5 3.34 -4.64 7.27
CA ARG A 5 4.11 -4.09 6.16
C ARG A 5 3.92 -4.92 4.90
N LEU A 6 3.05 -4.44 4.01
CA LEU A 6 2.82 -5.05 2.70
C LEU A 6 3.86 -4.52 1.71
N ARG A 7 4.54 -5.41 0.98
CA ARG A 7 5.50 -4.99 -0.05
C ARG A 7 4.80 -4.83 -1.39
N TRP A 8 4.95 -3.66 -2.01
CA TRP A 8 4.54 -3.43 -3.39
C TRP A 8 5.21 -4.42 -4.35
N SER A 9 4.43 -4.97 -5.28
CA SER A 9 4.89 -5.82 -6.37
C SER A 9 3.94 -5.67 -7.56
N ALA A 10 4.47 -5.72 -8.78
CA ALA A 10 3.63 -5.78 -9.99
C ALA A 10 2.79 -7.06 -10.07
N ALA A 11 3.11 -8.08 -9.27
CA ALA A 11 2.33 -9.31 -9.14
C ALA A 11 1.16 -9.20 -8.14
N LEU A 12 0.97 -8.03 -7.51
CA LEU A 12 -0.23 -7.82 -6.68
C LEU A 12 -1.50 -7.93 -7.53
N PRO A 13 -2.61 -8.44 -6.97
CA PRO A 13 -3.82 -8.65 -7.72
C PRO A 13 -4.34 -7.36 -8.37
N PRO A 14 -4.86 -7.44 -9.62
CA PRO A 14 -5.54 -6.31 -10.23
C PRO A 14 -6.80 -5.96 -9.43
N LEU A 15 -7.07 -4.66 -9.30
CA LEU A 15 -8.25 -4.17 -8.60
C LEU A 15 -9.54 -4.73 -9.23
N GLY A 16 -10.54 -5.01 -8.40
CA GLY A 16 -11.79 -5.64 -8.83
C GLY A 16 -11.69 -7.14 -9.12
N SER A 17 -10.51 -7.76 -8.98
CA SER A 17 -10.41 -9.23 -9.04
C SER A 17 -10.78 -9.88 -7.70
N PRO A 18 -11.27 -11.13 -7.70
CA PRO A 18 -11.54 -11.87 -6.47
C PRO A 18 -10.33 -11.98 -5.54
N ALA A 19 -9.12 -12.04 -6.11
CA ALA A 19 -7.88 -12.05 -5.34
C ALA A 19 -7.60 -10.71 -4.64
N ALA A 20 -7.96 -9.58 -5.27
CA ALA A 20 -7.88 -8.26 -4.62
C ALA A 20 -8.91 -8.15 -3.49
N ASP A 21 -10.14 -8.64 -3.69
CA ASP A 21 -11.17 -8.68 -2.64
C ASP A 21 -10.74 -9.51 -1.43
N ALA A 22 -10.22 -10.72 -1.68
CA ALA A 22 -9.71 -11.60 -0.64
C ALA A 22 -8.54 -10.98 0.12
N LEU A 23 -7.59 -10.35 -0.60
CA LEU A 23 -6.48 -9.63 0.03
C LEU A 23 -6.99 -8.48 0.89
N ARG A 24 -7.94 -7.67 0.39
CA ARG A 24 -8.52 -6.56 1.14
C ARG A 24 -9.18 -7.02 2.43
N ALA A 25 -9.94 -8.12 2.38
CA ALA A 25 -10.58 -8.71 3.56
C ALA A 25 -9.57 -9.23 4.60
N ALA A 26 -8.36 -9.60 4.17
CA ALA A 26 -7.29 -10.05 5.06
C ALA A 26 -6.45 -8.90 5.65
N LEU A 27 -6.57 -7.67 5.14
CA LEU A 27 -5.85 -6.52 5.69
C LEU A 27 -6.48 -6.07 7.02
N PRO A 28 -5.66 -5.59 7.98
CA PRO A 28 -6.16 -4.94 9.17
C PRO A 28 -7.11 -3.79 8.84
N ALA A 29 -8.33 -3.82 9.39
CA ALA A 29 -9.34 -2.78 9.17
C ALA A 29 -9.02 -1.44 9.86
N THR A 30 -8.13 -1.44 10.86
CA THR A 30 -7.73 -0.23 11.57
C THR A 30 -6.95 0.72 10.64
N PRO A 31 -7.38 1.97 10.46
CA PRO A 31 -6.63 2.95 9.69
C PRO A 31 -5.21 3.11 10.22
N GLY A 32 -4.22 3.15 9.33
CA GLY A 32 -2.81 3.27 9.73
C GLY A 32 -2.18 1.99 10.30
N ALA A 33 -2.89 0.86 10.35
CA ALA A 33 -2.29 -0.41 10.75
C ALA A 33 -1.57 -1.17 9.63
N THR A 34 -1.67 -0.67 8.38
CA THR A 34 -0.96 -1.22 7.21
C THR A 34 -0.15 -0.13 6.53
N VAL A 35 1.11 -0.43 6.21
CA VAL A 35 1.95 0.39 5.33
C VAL A 35 2.29 -0.36 4.05
N LEU A 36 2.08 0.28 2.90
CA LEU A 36 2.57 -0.22 1.60
C LEU A 36 4.02 0.24 1.40
N ALA A 37 4.96 -0.70 1.49
CA ALA A 37 6.39 -0.46 1.35
C ALA A 37 6.89 -0.73 -0.07
N GLY A 38 8.01 -0.10 -0.46
CA GLY A 38 8.59 -0.27 -1.79
C GLY A 38 7.89 0.54 -2.88
N VAL A 39 7.13 1.57 -2.50
CA VAL A 39 6.39 2.45 -3.42
C VAL A 39 7.39 3.26 -4.25
N ASN A 40 7.46 2.94 -5.54
CA ASN A 40 8.40 3.56 -6.48
C ASN A 40 7.72 4.20 -7.70
N ARG A 41 6.40 4.05 -7.86
CA ARG A 41 5.61 4.62 -8.96
C ARG A 41 4.23 5.09 -8.47
N PRO A 42 3.61 6.11 -9.10
CA PRO A 42 2.28 6.59 -8.69
C PRO A 42 1.19 5.51 -8.71
N ALA A 43 1.26 4.55 -9.64
CA ALA A 43 0.32 3.44 -9.72
C ALA A 43 0.28 2.58 -8.43
N ALA A 44 1.40 2.46 -7.71
CA ALA A 44 1.43 1.76 -6.43
C ALA A 44 0.65 2.51 -5.34
N ILE A 45 0.67 3.85 -5.37
CA ILE A 45 -0.10 4.68 -4.44
C ILE A 45 -1.59 4.54 -4.72
N ALA A 46 -1.98 4.67 -5.99
CA ALA A 46 -3.37 4.50 -6.42
C ALA A 46 -3.90 3.11 -6.02
N TRP A 47 -3.14 2.05 -6.29
CA TRP A 47 -3.51 0.70 -5.86
C TRP A 47 -3.68 0.59 -4.34
N GLY A 48 -2.77 1.19 -3.55
CA GLY A 48 -2.86 1.16 -2.09
C GLY A 48 -4.10 1.87 -1.56
N TRP A 49 -4.46 3.03 -2.12
CA TRP A 49 -5.68 3.75 -1.73
C TRP A 49 -6.95 2.93 -1.99
N GLU A 50 -7.06 2.30 -3.15
CA GLU A 50 -8.19 1.44 -3.51
C GLU A 50 -8.28 0.18 -2.61
N MET A 51 -7.16 -0.22 -2.00
CA MET A 51 -7.09 -1.30 -1.01
C MET A 51 -7.30 -0.81 0.43
N GLY A 52 -7.57 0.48 0.65
CA GLY A 52 -7.79 1.07 1.98
C GLY A 52 -6.53 1.39 2.77
N ILE A 53 -5.35 1.35 2.14
CA ILE A 53 -4.06 1.63 2.77
C ILE A 53 -3.79 3.14 2.77
N THR A 54 -3.48 3.70 3.93
CA THR A 54 -3.22 5.14 4.11
C THR A 54 -1.75 5.48 4.37
N LEU A 55 -0.91 4.51 4.71
CA LEU A 55 0.52 4.70 4.94
C LEU A 55 1.35 4.14 3.79
N PHE A 56 2.32 4.92 3.33
CA PHE A 56 3.16 4.58 2.19
C PHE A 56 4.63 4.81 2.53
N GLN A 57 5.49 3.87 2.11
CA GLN A 57 6.94 3.96 2.26
C GLN A 57 7.62 3.60 0.94
N GLY A 58 8.62 4.37 0.55
CA GLY A 58 9.51 4.05 -0.57
C GLY A 58 10.06 5.29 -1.26
N ARG A 59 10.93 5.05 -2.25
CA ARG A 59 11.67 6.09 -2.96
C ARG A 59 10.80 7.24 -3.46
N LEU A 60 9.58 6.94 -3.96
CA LEU A 60 8.68 7.97 -4.48
C LEU A 60 8.19 8.92 -3.37
N ILE A 61 8.01 8.41 -2.15
CA ILE A 61 7.59 9.20 -0.98
C ILE A 61 8.79 9.98 -0.43
N GLU A 62 9.94 9.31 -0.31
CA GLU A 62 11.17 9.89 0.23
C GLU A 62 11.70 11.03 -0.64
N SER A 63 11.61 10.90 -1.98
CA SER A 63 12.04 11.95 -2.92
C SER A 63 11.17 13.22 -2.87
N ARG A 64 9.99 13.15 -2.25
CA ARG A 64 9.07 14.29 -2.08
C ARG A 64 9.18 14.95 -0.71
N ARG A 65 9.97 14.37 0.21
CA ARG A 65 10.21 15.01 1.51
C ARG A 65 11.12 16.22 1.28
N PRO A 66 10.72 17.44 1.69
CA PRO A 66 11.61 18.58 1.68
C PRO A 66 12.90 18.23 2.43
N ALA A 67 14.05 18.73 1.96
CA ALA A 67 15.28 18.62 2.74
C ALA A 67 15.04 19.23 4.13
N PRO A 68 15.60 18.62 5.20
CA PRO A 68 15.47 19.14 6.56
C PRO A 68 16.08 20.53 6.70
#